data_AF-A0AAV9NT02-F1
#
_entry.id   AF-A0AAV9NT02-F1
#
_cell.length_a   1.000
_cell.length_b   1.000
_cell.length_c   1.000
_cell.angle_alpha   90.00
_cell.angle_beta   90.00
_cell.angle_gamma   90.00
#
_symmetry.space_group_name_H-M   'P 1'
#
loop_
_entity.id
_entity.type
_entity.pdbx_description
1 polymer ?
#
loop_
_entity_poly.entity_id
_entity_poly.type
_entity_poly.pdbx_seq_one_letter_code
_entity_poly.pdbx_strand_id
1 'polypeptide(L)'
;MDDSLYDTSWILYTIPSLSTPLNSLLAPPPSSSQSTTFSALDQHAKILHNSLIDRQRPRYEDEEEKEKLGGLRACTWTRLSGGTRREARTRPIVKQKRKREEMTDDDKINLEQGLLVSLVYDKTTYKFAIFAAAQPETSTKRPRFSAFRPPAPRTTETKPDNQGIVLAKASPSAFKAFQSYLSDMFAIKEINALKLPPQFLQSTIAKYISTIHTGLSRTTSERQLPLDIKAVLGMMKISISFSAPIAPSLKMLDVEVPSETILAAISRIDPDKRAENHDRHEPEQQENATETVLDVLKQSIYERTGLKLPLSQDEKPKDPDPADQTEDNVEPTPADATAIPTTAPATTDDNKPEPEPEPPMRISRILSAAFAISSEGRLKLALKAAETCDSEGEGNHDNEDSTLQPNSGANVVRVANEALLKAVLLEARRQKREDA
;
A
#
# COMPACT_ATOMS: atom_id res chain seq x y z
N MET A 1 -7.28 -6.43 -11.42
CA MET A 1 -7.85 -6.16 -10.10
C MET A 1 -9.37 -6.30 -10.15
N ASP A 2 -9.97 -6.94 -9.14
CA ASP A 2 -11.41 -7.24 -9.04
C ASP A 2 -12.25 -5.98 -8.71
N ASP A 3 -13.40 -5.80 -9.36
CA ASP A 3 -14.30 -4.64 -9.19
C ASP A 3 -14.88 -4.54 -7.78
N SER A 4 -15.00 -5.67 -7.07
CA SER A 4 -15.55 -5.70 -5.72
C SER A 4 -14.75 -4.91 -4.68
N LEU A 5 -13.47 -4.60 -5.00
CA LEU A 5 -12.56 -3.78 -4.20
C LEU A 5 -12.75 -2.27 -4.40
N TYR A 6 -13.43 -1.87 -5.47
CA TYR A 6 -13.65 -0.47 -5.81
C TYR A 6 -14.87 0.11 -5.09
N ASP A 7 -14.91 1.44 -5.04
CA ASP A 7 -15.92 2.30 -4.41
C ASP A 7 -16.22 1.96 -2.94
N THR A 8 -15.32 1.21 -2.33
CA THR A 8 -15.37 0.83 -0.93
C THR A 8 -14.26 1.53 -0.17
N SER A 9 -14.62 2.23 0.92
CA SER A 9 -13.65 2.76 1.87
C SER A 9 -13.27 1.65 2.83
N TRP A 10 -12.05 1.16 2.70
CA TRP A 10 -11.45 0.12 3.50
C TRP A 10 -10.66 0.69 4.67
N ILE A 11 -10.72 0.02 5.81
CA ILE A 11 -9.77 0.15 6.91
C ILE A 11 -8.79 -1.01 6.80
N LEU A 12 -7.50 -0.70 6.87
CA LEU A 12 -6.40 -1.63 6.72
C LEU A 12 -5.98 -2.18 8.07
N TYR A 13 -5.86 -3.50 8.15
CA TYR A 13 -5.34 -4.22 9.30
C TYR A 13 -4.25 -5.19 8.87
N THR A 14 -3.34 -5.50 9.78
CA THR A 14 -2.31 -6.53 9.59
C THR A 14 -2.69 -7.81 10.32
N ILE A 15 -2.36 -8.95 9.71
CA ILE A 15 -2.34 -10.26 10.35
C ILE A 15 -0.86 -10.67 10.49
N PRO A 16 -0.30 -10.66 11.71
CA PRO A 16 1.11 -10.96 11.93
C PRO A 16 1.51 -12.38 11.47
N SER A 17 0.61 -13.34 11.60
CA SER A 17 0.83 -14.73 11.18
C SER A 17 -0.46 -15.35 10.68
N LEU A 18 -0.49 -15.69 9.40
CA LEU A 18 -1.53 -16.49 8.77
C LEU A 18 -1.31 -17.96 9.15
N SER A 19 -2.37 -18.59 9.65
CA SER A 19 -2.34 -20.03 9.91
C SER A 19 -2.37 -20.82 8.60
N THR A 20 -1.83 -22.04 8.65
CA THR A 20 -1.83 -22.95 7.49
C THR A 20 -3.22 -23.15 6.88
N PRO A 21 -4.30 -23.36 7.66
CA PRO A 21 -5.63 -23.56 7.08
C PRO A 21 -6.15 -22.34 6.32
N LEU A 22 -5.92 -21.11 6.84
CA LEU A 22 -6.32 -19.89 6.14
C LEU A 22 -5.48 -19.69 4.87
N ASN A 23 -4.18 -19.96 4.93
CA ASN A 23 -3.31 -19.84 3.77
C ASN A 23 -3.70 -20.86 2.66
N SER A 24 -4.08 -22.08 3.03
CA SER A 24 -4.61 -23.08 2.09
C SER A 24 -5.94 -22.64 1.45
N LEU A 25 -6.76 -21.85 2.16
CA LEU A 25 -8.01 -21.32 1.63
C LEU A 25 -7.77 -20.17 0.62
N LEU A 26 -6.77 -19.33 0.89
CA LEU A 26 -6.29 -18.24 0.04
C LEU A 26 -5.61 -18.74 -1.24
N ALA A 27 -4.93 -19.88 -1.16
CA ALA A 27 -4.27 -20.48 -2.32
C ALA A 27 -5.28 -20.87 -3.43
N PRO A 28 -4.93 -20.66 -4.71
CA PRO A 28 -5.75 -21.12 -5.81
C PRO A 28 -5.85 -22.64 -5.79
N PRO A 29 -7.04 -23.23 -6.05
CA PRO A 29 -7.18 -24.67 -6.12
C PRO A 29 -6.34 -25.23 -7.27
N PRO A 30 -5.71 -26.41 -7.12
CA PRO A 30 -5.17 -27.11 -8.27
C PRO A 30 -6.30 -27.37 -9.28
N SER A 31 -6.00 -27.29 -10.57
CA SER A 31 -6.98 -27.34 -11.67
C SER A 31 -7.94 -28.54 -11.61
N SER A 32 -7.53 -29.65 -10.98
CA SER A 32 -8.34 -30.85 -10.78
C SER A 32 -9.32 -30.80 -9.58
N SER A 33 -9.25 -29.79 -8.71
CA SER A 33 -9.93 -29.78 -7.39
C SER A 33 -10.82 -28.55 -7.16
N GLN A 34 -11.32 -27.90 -8.22
CA GLN A 34 -12.11 -26.69 -8.04
C GLN A 34 -13.39 -26.92 -7.21
N SER A 35 -14.11 -28.03 -7.44
CA SER A 35 -15.38 -28.34 -6.77
C SER A 35 -15.27 -28.46 -5.25
N THR A 36 -14.21 -29.11 -4.74
CA THR A 36 -14.01 -29.29 -3.29
C THR A 36 -13.75 -27.97 -2.59
N THR A 37 -13.06 -27.04 -3.25
CA THR A 37 -12.75 -25.75 -2.62
C THR A 37 -13.94 -24.80 -2.55
N PHE A 38 -14.85 -24.83 -3.54
CA PHE A 38 -16.11 -24.08 -3.43
C PHE A 38 -16.94 -24.59 -2.24
N SER A 39 -16.95 -25.90 -2.01
CA SER A 39 -17.62 -26.49 -0.84
C SER A 39 -17.01 -26.01 0.47
N ALA A 40 -15.68 -25.85 0.55
CA ALA A 40 -15.02 -25.36 1.76
C ALA A 40 -15.38 -23.89 2.05
N LEU A 41 -15.40 -23.01 1.03
CA LEU A 41 -15.78 -21.61 1.19
C LEU A 41 -17.24 -21.46 1.61
N ASP A 42 -18.15 -22.24 1.01
CA ASP A 42 -19.56 -22.27 1.40
C ASP A 42 -19.75 -22.78 2.84
N GLN A 43 -18.98 -23.78 3.25
CA GLN A 43 -18.96 -24.24 4.64
C GLN A 43 -18.49 -23.13 5.60
N HIS A 44 -17.40 -22.44 5.29
CA HIS A 44 -16.93 -21.30 6.10
C HIS A 44 -17.95 -20.17 6.15
N ALA A 45 -18.63 -19.89 5.04
CA ALA A 45 -19.72 -18.91 4.98
C ALA A 45 -20.88 -19.28 5.92
N LYS A 46 -21.31 -20.55 5.92
CA LYS A 46 -22.36 -21.05 6.83
C LYS A 46 -21.93 -21.00 8.29
N ILE A 47 -20.70 -21.40 8.61
CA ILE A 47 -20.20 -21.34 9.99
C ILE A 47 -20.13 -19.88 10.47
N LEU A 48 -19.65 -18.96 9.64
CA LEU A 48 -19.62 -17.53 9.98
C LEU A 48 -21.04 -16.97 10.13
N HIS A 49 -21.96 -17.34 9.25
CA HIS A 49 -23.36 -16.93 9.32
C HIS A 49 -24.00 -17.38 10.64
N ASN A 50 -23.82 -18.66 11.01
CA ASN A 50 -24.36 -19.21 12.25
C ASN A 50 -23.68 -18.58 13.47
N SER A 51 -22.37 -18.34 13.45
CA SER A 51 -21.67 -17.68 14.57
C SER A 51 -22.03 -16.20 14.76
N LEU A 52 -22.66 -15.58 13.76
CA LEU A 52 -23.24 -14.24 13.88
C LEU A 52 -24.66 -14.27 14.46
N ILE A 53 -25.41 -15.35 14.23
CA ILE A 53 -26.79 -15.53 14.74
C ILE A 53 -26.82 -16.13 16.14
N ASP A 54 -26.01 -17.16 16.40
CA ASP A 54 -26.00 -17.94 17.65
C ASP A 54 -25.27 -17.25 18.80
N ARG A 55 -24.97 -15.95 18.66
CA ARG A 55 -24.27 -15.24 19.71
C ARG A 55 -25.16 -15.21 20.94
N GLN A 56 -24.63 -15.68 22.06
CA GLN A 56 -25.11 -15.32 23.40
C GLN A 56 -24.78 -13.85 23.68
N ARG A 57 -25.20 -12.96 22.78
CA ARG A 57 -25.15 -11.53 23.02
C ARG A 57 -26.30 -11.16 23.93
N PRO A 58 -26.14 -10.13 24.76
CA PRO A 58 -27.26 -9.57 25.47
C PRO A 58 -28.35 -9.19 24.46
N ARG A 59 -29.59 -9.62 24.73
CA ARG A 59 -30.74 -9.47 23.82
C ARG A 59 -30.93 -8.04 23.29
N TYR A 60 -30.56 -7.03 24.06
CA TYR A 60 -30.65 -5.63 23.65
C TYR A 60 -29.70 -5.27 22.50
N GLU A 61 -28.50 -5.87 22.43
CA GLU A 61 -27.55 -5.62 21.34
C GLU A 61 -28.07 -6.20 20.03
N ASP A 62 -28.71 -7.37 20.08
CA ASP A 62 -29.27 -8.02 18.90
C ASP A 62 -30.52 -7.29 18.42
N GLU A 63 -31.37 -6.81 19.32
CA GLU A 63 -32.53 -5.99 18.97
C GLU A 63 -32.09 -4.64 18.36
N GLU A 64 -31.08 -3.98 18.92
CA GLU A 64 -30.51 -2.73 18.39
C GLU A 64 -29.81 -2.95 17.05
N GLU A 65 -29.02 -4.01 16.90
CA GLU A 65 -28.35 -4.36 15.63
C GLU A 65 -29.38 -4.72 14.56
N LYS A 66 -30.43 -5.48 14.92
CA LYS A 66 -31.53 -5.79 14.01
C LYS A 66 -32.33 -4.54 13.63
N GLU A 67 -32.54 -3.60 14.54
CA GLU A 67 -33.20 -2.33 14.22
C GLU A 67 -32.33 -1.49 13.29
N LYS A 68 -31.01 -1.42 13.53
CA LYS A 68 -30.08 -0.57 12.77
C LYS A 68 -29.68 -1.16 11.42
N LEU A 69 -29.43 -2.47 11.35
CA LEU A 69 -28.89 -3.16 10.18
C LEU A 69 -29.93 -4.03 9.47
N GLY A 70 -30.98 -4.46 10.20
CA GLY A 70 -31.90 -5.50 9.76
C GLY A 70 -31.33 -6.91 9.97
N GLY A 71 -32.01 -7.91 9.41
CA GLY A 71 -31.55 -9.29 9.44
C GLY A 71 -30.37 -9.52 8.50
N LEU A 72 -29.46 -10.41 8.89
CA LEU A 72 -28.44 -10.93 7.98
C LEU A 72 -29.14 -11.78 6.90
N ARG A 73 -29.02 -11.36 5.65
CA ARG A 73 -29.65 -12.02 4.48
C ARG A 73 -28.73 -13.04 3.83
N ALA A 74 -27.45 -12.70 3.72
CA ALA A 74 -26.46 -13.56 3.09
C ALA A 74 -25.07 -13.37 3.71
N CYS A 75 -24.33 -14.47 3.77
CA CYS A 75 -22.91 -14.51 4.06
C CYS A 75 -22.24 -15.26 2.91
N THR A 76 -21.29 -14.65 2.22
CA THR A 76 -20.60 -15.27 1.09
C THR A 76 -19.10 -15.14 1.21
N TRP A 77 -18.38 -16.17 0.78
CA TRP A 77 -16.93 -16.21 0.69
C TRP A 77 -16.57 -16.45 -0.77
N THR A 78 -15.80 -15.54 -1.35
CA THR A 78 -15.42 -15.56 -2.76
C THR A 78 -13.92 -15.36 -2.88
N ARG A 79 -13.27 -16.07 -3.81
CA ARG A 79 -11.87 -15.79 -4.13
C ARG A 79 -11.82 -14.57 -5.03
N LEU A 80 -10.93 -13.65 -4.70
CA LEU A 80 -10.62 -12.52 -5.54
C LEU A 80 -9.81 -13.05 -6.72
N SER A 81 -10.38 -12.99 -7.91
CA SER A 81 -9.67 -13.42 -9.11
C SER A 81 -8.69 -12.33 -9.50
N GLY A 82 -7.39 -12.63 -9.62
CA GLY A 82 -6.51 -11.76 -10.39
C GLY A 82 -7.10 -11.61 -11.79
N GLY A 83 -7.08 -10.40 -12.34
CA GLY A 83 -7.81 -10.02 -13.55
C GLY A 83 -7.37 -10.70 -14.85
N THR A 84 -6.74 -11.87 -14.79
CA THR A 84 -6.35 -12.68 -15.94
C THR A 84 -7.45 -13.64 -16.39
N ARG A 85 -8.70 -13.48 -15.93
CA ARG A 85 -9.89 -14.13 -16.54
C ARG A 85 -10.19 -13.51 -17.91
N ARG A 86 -9.20 -13.57 -18.80
CA ARG A 86 -9.36 -13.65 -20.23
C ARG A 86 -10.16 -14.91 -20.45
N GLU A 87 -11.41 -14.77 -20.89
CA GLU A 87 -12.22 -15.88 -21.34
C GLU A 87 -11.37 -16.82 -22.19
N ALA A 88 -11.43 -18.10 -21.88
CA ALA A 88 -10.68 -19.16 -22.54
C ALA A 88 -11.05 -19.24 -24.02
N ARG A 89 -10.49 -18.35 -24.86
CA ARG A 89 -10.32 -18.58 -26.28
C ARG A 89 -9.03 -19.39 -26.41
N THR A 90 -9.21 -20.71 -26.46
CA THR A 90 -8.21 -21.70 -26.88
C THR A 90 -7.50 -21.21 -28.14
N ARG A 91 -6.24 -20.78 -28.00
CA ARG A 91 -5.33 -20.61 -29.14
C ARG A 91 -4.12 -21.53 -28.96
N PRO A 92 -3.60 -22.10 -30.05
CA PRO A 92 -2.56 -23.12 -30.03
C PRO A 92 -1.22 -22.56 -29.53
N ILE A 93 -0.55 -23.35 -28.70
CA ILE A 93 0.76 -23.05 -28.11
C ILE A 93 1.83 -23.18 -29.20
N VAL A 94 2.29 -22.05 -29.74
CA VAL A 94 3.51 -22.00 -30.57
C VAL A 94 4.71 -21.76 -29.67
N LYS A 95 5.67 -22.71 -29.70
CA LYS A 95 6.90 -22.67 -28.91
C LYS A 95 7.86 -21.63 -29.51
N GLN A 96 7.90 -20.42 -28.97
CA GLN A 96 8.91 -19.42 -29.32
C GLN A 96 9.88 -19.16 -28.16
N LYS A 97 11.18 -19.19 -28.51
CA LYS A 97 12.33 -19.04 -27.64
C LYS A 97 12.65 -17.54 -27.50
N ARG A 98 12.30 -16.92 -26.36
CA ARG A 98 12.55 -15.48 -26.11
C ARG A 98 13.84 -15.24 -25.31
N LYS A 99 14.51 -14.14 -25.65
CA LYS A 99 15.68 -13.56 -24.97
C LYS A 99 15.21 -12.94 -23.65
N ARG A 100 15.89 -13.30 -22.56
CA ARG A 100 15.53 -12.97 -21.16
C ARG A 100 16.13 -11.62 -20.79
N GLU A 101 15.29 -10.59 -20.68
CA GLU A 101 15.64 -9.37 -19.94
C GLU A 101 15.57 -9.69 -18.44
N GLU A 102 16.66 -9.42 -17.71
CA GLU A 102 16.71 -9.46 -16.26
C GLU A 102 15.99 -8.22 -15.71
N MET A 103 14.67 -8.32 -15.54
CA MET A 103 13.99 -7.49 -14.55
C MET A 103 14.40 -7.98 -13.16
N THR A 104 14.83 -7.05 -12.32
CA THR A 104 15.17 -7.25 -10.91
C THR A 104 14.06 -8.03 -10.19
N ASP A 105 14.45 -9.02 -9.39
CA ASP A 105 13.59 -10.04 -8.78
C ASP A 105 12.85 -9.53 -7.53
N ASP A 106 12.83 -8.22 -7.32
CA ASP A 106 12.26 -7.60 -6.12
C ASP A 106 10.72 -7.60 -6.19
N ASP A 107 10.14 -8.46 -5.36
CA ASP A 107 8.76 -8.42 -4.87
C ASP A 107 7.63 -8.75 -5.84
N LYS A 108 7.65 -9.95 -6.42
CA LYS A 108 6.43 -10.56 -7.00
C LYS A 108 5.46 -11.03 -5.92
N ILE A 109 4.86 -10.09 -5.18
CA ILE A 109 3.66 -10.40 -4.41
C ILE A 109 2.55 -10.75 -5.39
N ASN A 110 2.01 -11.95 -5.23
CA ASN A 110 0.86 -12.38 -6.00
C ASN A 110 -0.44 -11.99 -5.27
N LEU A 111 -1.10 -10.93 -5.73
CA LEU A 111 -2.43 -10.54 -5.24
C LEU A 111 -3.55 -11.47 -5.73
N GLU A 112 -3.24 -12.48 -6.56
CA GLU A 112 -4.19 -13.54 -6.93
C GLU A 112 -4.61 -14.42 -5.74
N GLN A 113 -3.93 -14.30 -4.60
CA GLN A 113 -4.25 -15.02 -3.36
C GLN A 113 -5.06 -14.12 -2.41
N GLY A 114 -6.27 -13.79 -2.84
CA GLY A 114 -7.21 -12.97 -2.07
C GLY A 114 -8.53 -13.68 -1.79
N LEU A 115 -9.12 -13.45 -0.62
CA LEU A 115 -10.47 -13.85 -0.26
C LEU A 115 -11.31 -12.63 0.07
N LEU A 116 -12.51 -12.54 -0.48
CA LEU A 116 -13.52 -11.56 -0.14
C LEU A 116 -14.68 -12.24 0.58
N VAL A 117 -14.94 -11.79 1.80
CA VAL A 117 -16.09 -12.13 2.62
C VAL A 117 -17.10 -10.99 2.56
N SER A 118 -18.34 -11.29 2.21
CA SER A 118 -19.43 -10.30 2.19
C SER A 118 -20.56 -10.72 3.13
N LEU A 119 -20.96 -9.81 4.01
CA LEU A 119 -22.10 -9.95 4.91
C LEU A 119 -23.17 -8.94 4.46
N VAL A 120 -24.25 -9.45 3.88
CA VAL A 120 -25.35 -8.63 3.35
C VAL A 120 -26.47 -8.61 4.38
N TYR A 121 -26.68 -7.45 5.01
CA TYR A 121 -27.82 -7.16 5.87
C TYR A 121 -28.89 -6.42 5.07
N ASP A 122 -30.09 -6.25 5.62
CA ASP A 122 -31.17 -5.49 4.95
C ASP A 122 -30.76 -4.05 4.60
N LYS A 123 -30.03 -3.39 5.50
CA LYS A 123 -29.73 -1.95 5.39
C LYS A 123 -28.29 -1.65 4.99
N THR A 124 -27.40 -2.64 5.02
CA THR A 124 -25.97 -2.43 4.73
C THR A 124 -25.28 -3.70 4.30
N THR A 125 -24.15 -3.55 3.61
CA THR A 125 -23.25 -4.66 3.28
C THR A 125 -21.89 -4.39 3.90
N TYR A 126 -21.46 -5.32 4.75
CA TYR A 126 -20.09 -5.35 5.24
C TYR A 126 -19.23 -6.25 4.36
N LYS A 127 -17.97 -5.86 4.20
CA LYS A 127 -17.01 -6.59 3.38
C LYS A 127 -15.68 -6.73 4.12
N PHE A 128 -15.03 -7.86 3.94
CA PHE A 128 -13.66 -8.11 4.40
C PHE A 128 -12.87 -8.74 3.27
N ALA A 129 -11.76 -8.14 2.86
CA ALA A 129 -10.84 -8.74 1.91
C ALA A 129 -9.54 -9.13 2.61
N ILE A 130 -9.17 -10.41 2.56
CA ILE A 130 -7.93 -10.94 3.13
C ILE A 130 -6.96 -11.21 1.99
N PHE A 131 -5.73 -10.70 2.11
CA PHE A 131 -4.65 -11.01 1.17
C PHE A 131 -3.50 -11.69 1.90
N ALA A 132 -3.02 -12.79 1.33
CA ALA A 132 -1.77 -13.39 1.75
C ALA A 132 -0.60 -12.67 1.09
N ALA A 133 0.39 -12.36 1.91
CA ALA A 133 1.70 -12.03 1.41
C ALA A 133 2.43 -13.35 1.21
N ALA A 134 2.14 -14.06 0.12
CA ALA A 134 2.95 -15.21 -0.27
C ALA A 134 4.24 -14.74 -0.95
N GLN A 135 5.36 -15.39 -0.66
CA GLN A 135 6.51 -15.31 -1.55
C GLN A 135 6.26 -16.21 -2.76
N PRO A 136 6.65 -15.79 -3.98
CA PRO A 136 6.80 -16.75 -5.05
C PRO A 136 7.86 -17.73 -4.55
N GLU A 137 7.51 -19.01 -4.39
CA GLU A 137 8.53 -20.02 -4.11
C GLU A 137 9.55 -19.91 -5.22
N THR A 138 10.75 -19.44 -4.88
CA THR A 138 11.85 -19.39 -5.83
C THR A 138 12.05 -20.83 -6.23
N SER A 139 11.60 -21.18 -7.44
CA SER A 139 11.74 -22.52 -8.00
C SER A 139 13.19 -22.92 -7.76
N THR A 140 13.40 -23.91 -6.92
CA THR A 140 14.72 -24.43 -6.59
C THR A 140 15.34 -24.90 -7.90
N LYS A 141 16.07 -24.01 -8.56
CA LYS A 141 16.98 -24.38 -9.63
C LYS A 141 17.99 -25.28 -8.95
N ARG A 142 17.78 -26.60 -9.08
CA ARG A 142 18.74 -27.66 -8.75
C ARG A 142 20.13 -27.13 -9.10
N PRO A 143 21.02 -26.88 -8.12
CA PRO A 143 22.39 -26.57 -8.45
C PRO A 143 22.93 -27.82 -9.16
N ARG A 144 23.26 -27.67 -10.45
CA ARG A 144 23.99 -28.71 -11.17
C ARG A 144 25.35 -28.84 -10.48
N PHE A 145 25.58 -30.02 -9.91
CA PHE A 145 26.86 -30.56 -9.43
C PHE A 145 28.10 -29.72 -9.77
N SER A 146 28.63 -29.00 -8.79
CA SER A 146 30.09 -28.83 -8.66
C SER A 146 30.49 -29.52 -7.36
N ALA A 147 31.16 -30.66 -7.50
CA ALA A 147 31.67 -31.43 -6.38
C ALA A 147 32.73 -30.63 -5.59
N PHE A 148 32.87 -30.99 -4.30
CA PHE A 148 33.90 -30.55 -3.33
C PHE A 148 33.67 -29.25 -2.57
N ARG A 149 32.76 -29.27 -1.59
CA ARG A 149 33.02 -28.68 -0.26
C ARG A 149 32.05 -29.28 0.80
N PRO A 150 32.52 -29.73 1.97
CA PRO A 150 31.62 -30.18 3.04
C PRO A 150 30.87 -28.98 3.65
N PRO A 151 29.53 -29.03 3.79
CA PRO A 151 28.75 -27.94 4.37
C PRO A 151 28.74 -28.02 5.90
N ALA A 152 28.97 -26.88 6.55
CA ALA A 152 28.71 -26.69 7.98
C ALA A 152 27.19 -26.62 8.24
N PRO A 153 26.67 -27.22 9.33
CA PRO A 153 25.24 -27.18 9.65
C PRO A 153 24.85 -25.80 10.20
N ARG A 154 24.29 -24.94 9.35
CA ARG A 154 23.50 -23.78 9.80
C ARG A 154 22.03 -24.18 9.86
N THR A 155 21.61 -24.68 11.02
CA THR A 155 20.20 -24.81 11.40
C THR A 155 19.65 -23.45 11.79
N THR A 156 19.20 -22.69 10.80
CA THR A 156 18.21 -21.62 11.02
C THR A 156 16.96 -22.03 10.28
N GLU A 157 16.06 -22.75 10.96
CA GLU A 157 14.68 -22.95 10.52
C GLU A 157 14.00 -21.58 10.45
N THR A 158 14.14 -20.90 9.31
CA THR A 158 13.39 -19.69 9.01
C THR A 158 11.98 -20.13 8.66
N LYS A 159 11.11 -20.18 9.68
CA LYS A 159 9.68 -20.41 9.51
C LYS A 159 9.17 -19.41 8.46
N PRO A 160 8.46 -19.85 7.41
CA PRO A 160 7.97 -18.95 6.38
C PRO A 160 7.09 -17.89 7.02
N ASP A 161 7.48 -16.64 6.81
CA ASP A 161 6.87 -15.48 7.44
C ASP A 161 5.58 -15.15 6.68
N ASN A 162 4.56 -15.99 6.91
CA ASN A 162 3.25 -15.92 6.26
C ASN A 162 2.44 -14.79 6.90
N GLN A 163 2.70 -13.57 6.46
CA GLN A 163 1.97 -12.38 6.92
C GLN A 163 0.83 -12.05 5.94
N GLY A 164 -0.17 -11.32 6.40
CA GLY A 164 -1.28 -10.89 5.55
C GLY A 164 -1.84 -9.54 5.96
N ILE A 165 -2.75 -9.01 5.13
CA ILE A 165 -3.55 -7.83 5.46
C ILE A 165 -5.03 -8.16 5.35
N VAL A 166 -5.84 -7.44 6.13
CA VAL A 166 -7.30 -7.43 6.03
C VAL A 166 -7.75 -6.02 5.69
N LEU A 167 -8.52 -5.89 4.62
CA LEU A 167 -9.27 -4.69 4.29
C LEU A 167 -10.67 -4.89 4.82
N ALA A 168 -11.13 -4.03 5.73
CA ALA A 168 -12.47 -4.14 6.31
C ALA A 168 -13.32 -2.91 6.00
N LYS A 169 -14.55 -3.16 5.55
CA LYS A 169 -15.67 -2.22 5.52
C LYS A 169 -16.74 -2.78 6.46
N ALA A 170 -16.62 -2.48 7.75
CA ALA A 170 -17.50 -3.02 8.79
C ALA A 170 -17.69 -2.03 9.95
N SER A 171 -18.76 -2.20 10.72
CA SER A 171 -18.88 -1.56 12.04
C SER A 171 -17.90 -2.20 13.03
N PRO A 172 -17.56 -1.53 14.16
CA PRO A 172 -16.71 -2.11 15.19
C PRO A 172 -17.23 -3.46 15.71
N SER A 173 -18.55 -3.58 15.92
CA SER A 173 -19.18 -4.82 16.39
C SER A 173 -19.07 -5.96 15.38
N ALA A 174 -19.29 -5.68 14.08
CA ALA A 174 -19.15 -6.66 13.01
C ALA A 174 -17.69 -7.07 12.76
N PHE A 175 -16.75 -6.12 12.87
CA PHE A 175 -15.33 -6.41 12.79
C PHE A 175 -14.86 -7.29 13.95
N LYS A 176 -15.22 -6.95 15.20
CA LYS A 176 -14.95 -7.79 16.38
C LYS A 176 -15.55 -9.18 16.21
N ALA A 177 -16.74 -9.26 15.63
CA ALA A 177 -17.39 -10.53 15.37
C ALA A 177 -16.60 -11.42 14.39
N PHE A 178 -16.16 -10.82 13.29
CA PHE A 178 -15.31 -11.47 12.30
C PHE A 178 -13.96 -11.87 12.88
N GLN A 179 -13.35 -11.03 13.72
CA GLN A 179 -12.10 -11.34 14.41
C GLN A 179 -12.25 -12.54 15.36
N SER A 180 -13.32 -12.62 16.14
CA SER A 180 -13.61 -13.81 16.98
C SER A 180 -13.69 -15.07 16.12
N TYR A 181 -14.42 -15.02 15.00
CA TYR A 181 -14.49 -16.14 14.07
C TYR A 181 -13.12 -16.55 13.51
N LEU A 182 -12.28 -15.57 13.12
CA LEU A 182 -10.92 -15.86 12.66
C LEU A 182 -10.04 -16.47 13.77
N SER A 183 -10.25 -16.06 15.01
CA SER A 183 -9.58 -16.64 16.17
C SER A 183 -9.98 -18.10 16.38
N ASP A 184 -11.29 -18.37 16.37
CA ASP A 184 -11.83 -19.70 16.66
C ASP A 184 -11.53 -20.71 15.55
N MET A 185 -11.67 -20.29 14.29
CA MET A 185 -11.52 -21.18 13.13
C MET A 185 -10.08 -21.29 12.62
N PHE A 186 -9.29 -20.24 12.77
CA PHE A 186 -7.96 -20.13 12.16
C PHE A 186 -6.84 -19.84 13.17
N ALA A 187 -7.13 -19.79 14.47
CA ALA A 187 -6.15 -19.48 15.53
C ALA A 187 -5.45 -18.11 15.35
N ILE A 188 -6.12 -17.15 14.71
CA ILE A 188 -5.60 -15.79 14.52
C ILE A 188 -5.95 -14.97 15.77
N LYS A 189 -4.97 -14.73 16.63
CA LYS A 189 -5.18 -14.02 17.90
C LYS A 189 -5.13 -12.51 17.76
N GLU A 190 -4.29 -12.01 16.85
CA GLU A 190 -3.97 -10.59 16.76
C GLU A 190 -4.24 -10.07 15.35
N ILE A 191 -5.01 -8.99 15.29
CA ILE A 191 -5.27 -8.22 14.08
C ILE A 191 -5.12 -6.76 14.47
N ASN A 192 -4.10 -6.09 13.94
CA ASN A 192 -3.70 -4.75 14.36
C ASN A 192 -4.05 -3.74 13.27
N ALA A 193 -4.47 -2.53 13.64
CA ALA A 193 -4.69 -1.47 12.67
C ALA A 193 -3.36 -1.10 11.99
N LEU A 194 -3.33 -1.10 10.66
CA LEU A 194 -2.13 -0.76 9.90
C LEU A 194 -1.99 0.76 9.81
N LYS A 195 -0.99 1.34 10.48
CA LYS A 195 -0.64 2.75 10.31
C LYS A 195 0.35 2.88 9.16
N LEU A 196 0.12 3.80 8.23
CA LEU A 196 1.00 4.02 7.09
C LEU A 196 1.92 5.22 7.36
N PRO A 197 3.25 5.04 7.32
CA PRO A 197 4.18 6.13 7.56
C PRO A 197 4.06 7.24 6.50
N PRO A 198 4.39 8.50 6.83
CA PRO A 198 4.42 9.59 5.86
C PRO A 198 5.33 9.30 4.65
N GLN A 199 6.47 8.65 4.88
CA GLN A 199 7.41 8.23 3.84
C GLN A 199 6.79 7.23 2.86
N PHE A 200 5.96 6.31 3.37
CA PHE A 200 5.19 5.39 2.54
C PHE A 200 4.22 6.16 1.65
N LEU A 201 3.51 7.15 2.19
CA LEU A 201 2.57 7.97 1.42
C LEU A 201 3.27 8.76 0.30
N GLN A 202 4.44 9.37 0.58
CA GLN A 202 5.27 10.08 -0.42
C GLN A 202 5.75 9.16 -1.55
N SER A 203 6.42 8.06 -1.21
CA SER A 203 6.92 7.12 -2.21
C SER A 203 5.78 6.52 -3.06
N THR A 204 4.64 6.25 -2.42
CA THR A 204 3.46 5.69 -3.06
C THR A 204 2.85 6.64 -4.09
N ILE A 205 2.68 7.93 -3.75
CA ILE A 205 2.12 8.89 -4.71
C ILE A 205 3.05 9.11 -5.90
N ALA A 206 4.36 9.19 -5.67
CA ALA A 206 5.35 9.33 -6.74
C ALA A 206 5.28 8.13 -7.68
N LYS A 207 5.33 6.91 -7.12
CA LYS A 207 5.24 5.66 -7.89
C LYS A 207 3.91 5.53 -8.63
N TYR A 208 2.80 5.96 -8.02
CA TYR A 208 1.48 5.90 -8.64
C TYR A 208 1.41 6.83 -9.86
N ILE A 209 1.84 8.09 -9.72
CA ILE A 209 1.86 9.05 -10.83
C ILE A 209 2.74 8.53 -11.97
N SER A 210 3.93 8.04 -11.68
CA SER A 210 4.83 7.47 -12.69
C SER A 210 4.22 6.24 -13.37
N THR A 211 3.54 5.36 -12.62
CA THR A 211 2.88 4.17 -13.18
C THR A 211 1.76 4.56 -14.15
N ILE A 212 0.92 5.54 -13.77
CA ILE A 212 -0.14 6.05 -14.64
C ILE A 212 0.45 6.69 -15.89
N HIS A 213 1.46 7.56 -15.74
CA HIS A 213 2.11 8.21 -16.89
C HIS A 213 2.71 7.17 -17.85
N THR A 214 3.59 6.29 -17.37
CA THR A 214 4.24 5.28 -18.21
C THR A 214 3.22 4.33 -18.84
N GLY A 215 2.15 3.98 -18.14
CA GLY A 215 1.09 3.16 -18.69
C GLY A 215 0.34 3.86 -19.83
N LEU A 216 -0.13 5.08 -19.60
CA LEU A 216 -0.90 5.85 -20.59
C LEU A 216 -0.03 6.26 -21.79
N SER A 217 1.23 6.63 -21.60
CA SER A 217 2.14 6.98 -22.71
C SER A 217 2.39 5.82 -23.68
N ARG A 218 2.12 4.57 -23.24
CA ARG A 218 2.23 3.37 -24.09
C ARG A 218 0.95 3.05 -24.85
N THR A 219 -0.20 3.44 -24.33
CA THR A 219 -1.52 3.06 -24.86
C THR A 219 -2.24 4.20 -25.58
N THR A 220 -1.91 5.44 -25.25
CA THR A 220 -2.61 6.64 -25.67
C THR A 220 -1.72 7.49 -26.58
N SER A 221 -2.31 8.14 -27.60
CA SER A 221 -1.59 9.12 -28.42
C SER A 221 -1.11 10.33 -27.61
N GLU A 222 0.01 10.95 -28.00
CA GLU A 222 0.60 12.10 -27.31
C GLU A 222 -0.39 13.27 -27.12
N ARG A 223 -1.31 13.48 -28.07
CA ARG A 223 -2.33 14.54 -27.98
C ARG A 223 -3.41 14.26 -26.94
N GLN A 224 -3.72 12.98 -26.72
CA GLN A 224 -4.78 12.53 -25.81
C GLN A 224 -4.24 12.27 -24.39
N LEU A 225 -2.94 12.00 -24.26
CA LEU A 225 -2.27 11.73 -22.98
C LEU A 225 -2.58 12.77 -21.87
N PRO A 226 -2.55 14.10 -22.12
CA PRO A 226 -2.88 15.07 -21.09
C PRO A 226 -4.34 14.99 -20.62
N LEU A 227 -5.27 14.68 -21.53
CA LEU A 227 -6.70 14.53 -21.22
C LEU A 227 -6.95 13.28 -20.39
N ASP A 228 -6.31 12.16 -20.74
CA ASP A 228 -6.45 10.90 -20.03
C ASP A 228 -5.85 10.99 -18.62
N ILE A 229 -4.65 11.59 -18.47
CA ILE A 229 -4.04 11.84 -17.15
C ILE A 229 -4.95 12.72 -16.29
N LYS A 230 -5.54 13.78 -16.87
CA LYS A 230 -6.49 14.64 -16.17
C LYS A 230 -7.75 13.88 -15.74
N ALA A 231 -8.27 12.99 -16.59
CA ALA A 231 -9.46 12.21 -16.27
C ALA A 231 -9.18 11.15 -15.18
N VAL A 232 -7.98 10.55 -15.17
CA VAL A 232 -7.58 9.52 -14.21
C VAL A 232 -7.15 10.10 -12.86
N LEU A 233 -6.23 11.07 -12.85
CA LEU A 233 -5.69 11.63 -11.61
C LEU A 233 -6.59 12.72 -11.03
N GLY A 234 -7.26 13.50 -11.88
CA GLY A 234 -8.08 14.63 -11.47
C GLY A 234 -7.29 15.66 -10.65
N MET A 235 -8.01 16.37 -9.78
CA MET A 235 -7.40 17.21 -8.75
C MET A 235 -6.90 16.34 -7.60
N MET A 236 -5.66 16.58 -7.19
CA MET A 236 -5.02 15.85 -6.12
C MET A 236 -5.04 16.66 -4.84
N LYS A 237 -5.52 16.09 -3.74
CA LYS A 237 -5.60 16.75 -2.44
C LYS A 237 -4.65 16.07 -1.46
N ILE A 238 -3.70 16.82 -0.93
CA ILE A 238 -2.68 16.38 0.01
C ILE A 238 -2.98 17.03 1.37
N SER A 239 -3.31 16.22 2.37
CA SER A 239 -3.57 16.69 3.74
C SER A 239 -2.34 16.53 4.62
N ILE A 240 -1.95 17.60 5.29
CA ILE A 240 -0.80 17.70 6.18
C ILE A 240 -1.33 17.85 7.61
N SER A 241 -0.89 16.99 8.52
CA SER A 241 -1.17 17.13 9.94
C SER A 241 0.02 17.75 10.67
N PHE A 242 -0.26 18.55 11.69
CA PHE A 242 0.74 19.22 12.53
C PHE A 242 0.86 18.53 13.88
N SER A 243 2.08 18.33 14.39
CA SER A 243 2.29 18.01 15.80
C SER A 243 2.15 19.29 16.64
N ALA A 244 1.68 19.14 17.89
CA ALA A 244 1.54 20.28 18.79
C ALA A 244 2.93 20.79 19.22
N PRO A 245 3.16 22.12 19.37
CA PRO A 245 2.20 23.22 19.36
C PRO A 245 2.52 24.26 18.26
N ILE A 246 2.78 23.85 17.02
CA ILE A 246 3.16 24.81 15.94
C ILE A 246 2.14 25.95 15.81
N ALA A 247 0.84 25.61 15.93
CA ALA A 247 -0.21 26.56 16.23
C ALA A 247 -1.36 25.84 16.97
N PRO A 248 -1.93 26.40 18.06
CA PRO A 248 -2.94 25.71 18.88
C PRO A 248 -4.21 25.29 18.13
N SER A 249 -4.56 26.03 17.07
CA SER A 249 -5.78 25.85 16.29
C SER A 249 -5.57 25.13 14.96
N LEU A 250 -4.33 25.01 14.47
CA LEU A 250 -4.04 24.43 13.16
C LEU A 250 -3.74 22.93 13.30
N LYS A 251 -4.78 22.10 13.15
CA LYS A 251 -4.64 20.64 13.22
C LYS A 251 -4.24 20.01 11.87
N MET A 252 -4.73 20.59 10.77
CA MET A 252 -4.58 20.05 9.43
C MET A 252 -4.58 21.16 8.39
N LEU A 253 -3.77 21.01 7.34
CA LEU A 253 -3.73 21.84 6.15
C LEU A 253 -4.01 20.96 4.94
N ASP A 254 -4.94 21.38 4.10
CA ASP A 254 -5.26 20.72 2.84
C ASP A 254 -4.65 21.52 1.68
N VAL A 255 -3.83 20.86 0.85
CA VAL A 255 -3.23 21.43 -0.36
C VAL A 255 -3.82 20.75 -1.57
N GLU A 256 -4.51 21.52 -2.40
CA GLU A 256 -5.11 21.04 -3.64
C GLU A 256 -4.21 21.38 -4.83
N VAL A 257 -3.79 20.33 -5.55
CA VAL A 257 -2.90 20.39 -6.70
C VAL A 257 -3.70 20.05 -7.96
N PRO A 258 -3.94 21.03 -8.85
CA PRO A 258 -4.62 20.78 -10.13
C PRO A 258 -3.85 19.80 -11.01
N SER A 259 -4.58 19.00 -11.81
CA SER A 259 -4.02 18.04 -12.77
C SER A 259 -2.97 18.66 -13.71
N GLU A 260 -3.17 19.92 -14.09
CA GLU A 260 -2.29 20.69 -14.97
C GLU A 260 -0.90 20.88 -14.36
N THR A 261 -0.83 21.02 -13.02
CA THR A 261 0.43 21.16 -12.30
C THR A 261 1.16 19.83 -12.23
N ILE A 262 0.42 18.72 -12.07
CA ILE A 262 0.98 17.36 -12.11
C ILE A 262 1.53 17.04 -13.50
N LEU A 263 0.79 17.39 -14.55
CA LEU A 263 1.22 17.22 -15.94
C LEU A 263 2.49 18.02 -16.26
N ALA A 264 2.56 19.28 -15.81
CA ALA A 264 3.75 20.09 -15.96
C ALA A 264 4.95 19.48 -15.21
N ALA A 265 4.73 18.90 -14.02
CA ALA A 265 5.77 18.24 -13.26
C ALA A 265 6.31 16.98 -13.97
N ILE A 266 5.41 16.13 -14.46
CA ILE A 266 5.78 14.93 -15.25
C ILE A 266 6.58 15.32 -16.49
N SER A 267 6.13 16.35 -17.22
CA SER A 267 6.76 16.80 -18.47
C SER A 267 8.20 17.31 -18.29
N ARG A 268 8.58 17.75 -17.08
CA ARG A 268 9.95 18.21 -16.77
C ARG A 268 10.93 17.06 -16.50
N ILE A 269 10.41 15.90 -16.12
CA ILE A 269 11.21 14.73 -15.74
C ILE A 269 11.37 13.77 -16.92
N ASP A 270 10.53 13.88 -17.94
CA ASP A 270 10.56 13.03 -19.12
C ASP A 270 11.94 13.07 -19.81
N PRO A 271 12.71 11.97 -19.77
CA PRO A 271 14.10 11.94 -20.24
C PRO A 271 14.21 12.17 -21.74
N ASP A 272 13.19 11.79 -22.52
CA ASP A 272 13.19 11.92 -23.98
C ASP A 272 13.27 13.39 -24.41
N LYS A 273 12.69 14.30 -23.61
CA LYS A 273 12.76 15.76 -23.85
C LYS A 273 14.06 16.40 -23.37
N ARG A 274 14.78 15.75 -22.45
CA ARG A 274 16.10 16.23 -22.00
C ARG A 274 17.17 15.99 -23.08
N ALA A 275 17.07 14.88 -23.81
CA ALA A 275 18.01 14.54 -24.88
C ALA A 275 18.00 15.57 -26.03
N GLU A 276 16.86 16.15 -26.39
CA GLU A 276 16.77 17.14 -27.47
C GLU A 276 17.35 18.52 -27.11
N ASN A 277 17.47 18.85 -25.82
CA ASN A 277 17.93 20.17 -25.37
C ASN A 277 19.39 20.20 -24.90
N HIS A 278 20.07 19.06 -24.76
CA HIS A 278 21.41 18.98 -24.17
C HIS A 278 22.58 19.04 -25.16
N ASP A 279 22.34 19.38 -26.43
CA ASP A 279 23.37 19.56 -27.46
C ASP A 279 24.23 20.85 -27.30
N ARG A 280 24.22 21.46 -26.11
CA ARG A 280 25.02 22.67 -25.81
C ARG A 280 25.82 22.48 -24.52
N HIS A 281 27.05 22.01 -24.70
CA HIS A 281 28.24 22.17 -23.84
C HIS A 281 28.01 22.77 -22.43
N GLU A 282 27.76 21.93 -21.42
CA GLU A 282 28.23 22.22 -20.04
C GLU A 282 28.85 20.97 -19.41
N PRO A 283 30.01 21.10 -18.74
CA PRO A 283 30.74 19.96 -18.21
C PRO A 283 30.17 19.46 -16.88
N GLU A 284 29.86 18.17 -16.90
CA GLU A 284 29.87 17.16 -15.83
C GLU A 284 30.46 17.60 -14.48
N GLN A 285 29.60 17.89 -13.49
CA GLN A 285 29.97 17.71 -12.06
C GLN A 285 28.83 17.70 -11.04
N GLN A 286 27.55 17.81 -11.43
CA GLN A 286 26.46 17.59 -10.47
C GLN A 286 26.15 16.09 -10.38
N GLU A 287 26.45 15.45 -9.25
CA GLU A 287 25.89 14.16 -8.90
C GLU A 287 24.36 14.28 -8.95
N ASN A 288 23.78 13.86 -10.08
CA ASN A 288 22.39 14.07 -10.42
C ASN A 288 21.49 13.18 -9.55
N ALA A 289 21.13 13.67 -8.38
CA ALA A 289 19.94 13.19 -7.70
C ALA A 289 18.80 13.21 -8.73
N THR A 290 18.23 12.04 -9.04
CA THR A 290 17.15 11.93 -10.03
C THR A 290 15.95 12.69 -9.48
N GLU A 291 15.78 13.91 -9.95
CA GLU A 291 14.66 14.78 -9.62
C GLU A 291 13.34 14.00 -9.80
N THR A 292 12.58 13.84 -8.72
CA THR A 292 11.32 13.11 -8.74
C THR A 292 10.14 14.04 -9.02
N VAL A 293 8.99 13.47 -9.41
CA VAL A 293 7.75 14.25 -9.63
C VAL A 293 7.37 15.04 -8.38
N LEU A 294 7.65 14.49 -7.20
CA LEU A 294 7.37 15.15 -5.94
C LEU A 294 8.30 16.34 -5.67
N ASP A 295 9.56 16.28 -6.10
CA ASP A 295 10.49 17.40 -5.94
C ASP A 295 10.03 18.60 -6.78
N VAL A 296 9.61 18.34 -8.02
CA VAL A 296 9.04 19.36 -8.90
C VAL A 296 7.74 19.93 -8.34
N LEU A 297 6.88 19.09 -7.77
CA LEU A 297 5.64 19.54 -7.12
C LEU A 297 5.94 20.34 -5.83
N LYS A 298 6.88 19.90 -5.00
CA LYS A 298 7.35 20.61 -3.79
C LYS A 298 7.82 22.01 -4.17
N GLN A 299 8.66 22.10 -5.20
CA GLN A 299 9.19 23.38 -5.69
C GLN A 299 8.08 24.28 -6.25
N SER A 300 7.19 23.74 -7.09
CA SER A 300 6.06 24.50 -7.67
C SER A 300 5.11 25.05 -6.60
N ILE A 301 4.83 24.26 -5.55
CA ILE A 301 4.00 24.70 -4.42
C ILE A 301 4.71 25.80 -3.64
N TYR A 302 6.01 25.63 -3.36
CA TYR A 302 6.81 26.64 -2.66
C TYR A 302 6.87 27.96 -3.42
N GLU A 303 7.13 27.93 -4.73
CA GLU A 303 7.17 29.12 -5.59
C GLU A 303 5.84 29.90 -5.60
N ARG A 304 4.71 29.19 -5.54
CA ARG A 304 3.37 29.81 -5.60
C ARG A 304 2.83 30.26 -4.25
N THR A 305 3.20 29.58 -3.17
CA THR A 305 2.56 29.75 -1.86
C THR A 305 3.52 30.16 -0.74
N GLY A 306 4.84 30.02 -0.96
CA GLY A 306 5.86 30.12 0.08
C GLY A 306 5.89 28.93 1.05
N LEU A 307 5.04 27.92 0.87
CA LEU A 307 4.95 26.77 1.78
C LEU A 307 5.95 25.68 1.42
N LYS A 308 6.82 25.34 2.37
CA LYS A 308 7.72 24.18 2.27
C LYS A 308 7.00 22.93 2.76
N LEU A 309 6.56 22.09 1.83
CA LEU A 309 5.84 20.86 2.17
C LEU A 309 6.81 19.69 2.40
N PRO A 310 6.50 18.77 3.34
CA PRO A 310 7.27 17.55 3.56
C PRO A 310 6.93 16.52 2.48
N LEU A 311 7.31 16.78 1.22
CA LEU A 311 7.08 15.89 0.08
C LEU A 311 8.32 15.06 -0.32
N SER A 312 9.51 15.43 0.16
CA SER A 312 10.79 14.79 -0.17
C SER A 312 11.54 14.41 1.12
N GLN A 313 12.34 13.34 1.06
CA GLN A 313 13.01 12.75 2.23
C GLN A 313 14.34 13.43 2.61
N ASP A 314 14.81 14.41 1.83
CA ASP A 314 16.21 14.88 1.90
C ASP A 314 16.55 15.81 3.08
N GLU A 315 15.59 16.15 3.93
CA GLU A 315 15.86 16.97 5.12
C GLU A 315 16.15 16.07 6.33
N LYS A 316 17.19 15.21 6.24
CA LYS A 316 17.92 14.92 7.48
C LYS A 316 18.58 16.23 7.89
N PRO A 317 18.30 16.78 9.09
CA PRO A 317 19.06 17.90 9.60
C PRO A 317 20.53 17.50 9.53
N LYS A 318 21.33 18.19 8.70
CA LYS A 318 22.78 18.09 8.84
C LYS A 318 23.06 18.51 10.27
N ASP A 319 23.64 17.61 11.07
CA ASP A 319 24.11 17.96 12.39
C ASP A 319 24.90 19.27 12.29
N PRO A 320 24.60 20.28 13.13
CA PRO A 320 25.36 21.51 13.10
C PRO A 320 26.84 21.16 13.34
N ASP A 321 27.70 21.57 12.41
CA ASP A 321 29.14 21.36 12.50
C ASP A 321 29.63 21.79 13.91
N PRO A 322 30.37 20.95 14.65
CA PRO A 322 30.75 21.21 16.03
C PRO A 322 31.85 22.28 16.20
N ALA A 323 31.96 23.24 15.29
CA ALA A 323 33.14 24.10 15.14
C ALA A 323 32.99 25.55 15.63
N ASP A 324 31.92 25.93 16.35
CA ASP A 324 31.80 27.30 16.86
C ASP A 324 31.23 27.40 18.29
N GLN A 325 31.86 26.66 19.22
CA GLN A 325 31.82 27.01 20.64
C GLN A 325 33.12 27.74 20.97
N THR A 326 33.16 29.04 20.67
CA THR A 326 34.16 29.93 21.27
C THR A 326 33.78 30.13 22.73
N GLU A 327 34.68 29.67 23.60
CA GLU A 327 34.65 29.82 25.04
C GLU A 327 34.61 31.31 25.44
N ASP A 328 33.57 31.72 26.15
CA ASP A 328 33.65 32.90 27.02
C ASP A 328 33.49 32.46 28.47
N ASN A 329 34.65 32.38 29.12
CA ASN A 329 34.84 32.23 30.55
C ASN A 329 34.15 33.38 31.31
N VAL A 330 33.13 33.07 32.12
CA VAL A 330 32.74 33.94 33.24
C VAL A 330 32.78 33.14 34.54
N GLU A 331 33.77 33.52 35.34
CA GLU A 331 34.06 33.15 36.72
C GLU A 331 32.87 33.37 37.68
N PRO A 332 32.53 32.42 38.57
CA PRO A 332 31.62 32.68 39.68
C PRO A 332 32.37 32.79 41.02
N THR A 333 32.18 33.91 41.70
CA THR A 333 32.56 34.16 43.11
C THR A 333 31.47 33.64 44.06
N PRO A 334 31.79 33.25 45.32
CA PRO A 334 30.98 32.31 46.09
C PRO A 334 30.07 32.96 47.15
N ALA A 335 29.28 32.08 47.79
CA ALA A 335 28.49 32.20 49.02
C ALA A 335 26.98 32.46 48.82
N ASP A 336 26.15 31.46 49.13
CA ASP A 336 25.59 31.37 50.48
C ASP A 336 25.04 29.97 50.77
N ALA A 337 25.13 29.58 52.04
CA ALA A 337 24.83 28.26 52.55
C ALA A 337 23.39 28.18 53.08
N THR A 338 22.63 27.17 52.67
CA THR A 338 21.61 26.60 53.56
C THR A 338 21.33 25.14 53.21
N ALA A 339 21.55 24.28 54.20
CA ALA A 339 21.43 22.82 54.15
C ALA A 339 19.99 22.36 54.42
N ILE A 340 19.48 21.41 53.63
CA ILE A 340 18.36 20.50 53.97
C ILE A 340 18.63 19.13 53.31
N PRO A 341 18.33 17.98 53.97
CA PRO A 341 19.00 16.71 53.68
C PRO A 341 18.27 15.80 52.68
N THR A 342 19.11 15.16 51.86
CA THR A 342 19.15 13.74 51.47
C THR A 342 17.83 12.95 51.48
N THR A 343 17.30 12.69 50.28
CA THR A 343 16.55 11.46 50.00
C THR A 343 16.99 10.95 48.64
N ALA A 344 17.61 9.77 48.62
CA ALA A 344 18.18 9.14 47.43
C ALA A 344 17.06 8.71 46.46
N PRO A 345 17.14 9.05 45.16
CA PRO A 345 16.34 8.38 44.16
C PRO A 345 17.09 7.14 43.64
N ALA A 346 16.32 6.06 43.54
CA ALA A 346 16.74 4.80 42.96
C ALA A 346 17.33 5.01 41.56
N THR A 347 18.47 4.36 41.32
CA THR A 347 19.05 4.13 39.99
C THR A 347 18.02 3.43 39.13
N THR A 348 17.33 4.21 38.30
CA THR A 348 16.47 3.70 37.24
C THR A 348 17.39 3.50 36.04
N ASP A 349 17.37 2.31 35.48
CA ASP A 349 18.19 1.88 34.36
C ASP A 349 17.74 2.65 33.09
N ASP A 350 18.33 3.83 32.87
CA ASP A 350 17.88 4.88 31.95
C ASP A 350 18.56 4.79 30.58
N ASN A 351 18.62 3.58 30.01
CA ASN A 351 19.20 3.31 28.69
C ASN A 351 18.14 3.04 27.62
N LYS A 352 16.91 3.52 27.81
CA LYS A 352 15.94 3.53 26.70
C LYS A 352 16.18 4.81 25.88
N PRO A 353 16.61 4.72 24.62
CA PRO A 353 16.80 5.91 23.79
C PRO A 353 15.50 6.71 23.77
N GLU A 354 15.61 8.00 24.11
CA GLU A 354 14.52 8.95 24.04
C GLU A 354 13.94 8.93 22.62
N PRO A 355 12.61 8.81 22.44
CA PRO A 355 12.01 8.74 21.11
C PRO A 355 12.37 10.00 20.33
N GLU A 356 12.91 9.82 19.12
CA GLU A 356 13.22 10.95 18.23
C GLU A 356 11.98 11.86 18.10
N PRO A 357 12.15 13.19 18.19
CA PRO A 357 11.04 14.12 18.14
C PRO A 357 10.30 13.97 16.81
N GLU A 358 8.98 13.72 16.88
CA GLU A 358 8.17 13.59 15.67
C GLU A 358 8.26 14.88 14.83
N PRO A 359 8.41 14.77 13.49
CA PRO A 359 8.53 15.94 12.64
C PRO A 359 7.29 16.84 12.77
N PRO A 360 7.47 18.17 12.75
CA PRO A 360 6.41 19.15 12.98
C PRO A 360 5.24 19.01 11.99
N MET A 361 5.56 18.64 10.75
CA MET A 361 4.59 18.48 9.67
C MET A 361 4.73 17.10 9.05
N ARG A 362 3.61 16.42 8.84
CA ARG A 362 3.59 15.12 8.15
C ARG A 362 2.40 15.00 7.22
N ILE A 363 2.60 14.32 6.10
CA ILE A 363 1.51 13.94 5.21
C ILE A 363 0.65 12.90 5.93
N SER A 364 -0.64 13.19 6.04
CA SER A 364 -1.63 12.34 6.72
C SER A 364 -2.62 11.69 5.76
N ARG A 365 -2.85 12.32 4.59
CA ARG A 365 -3.80 11.81 3.60
C ARG A 365 -3.48 12.29 2.20
N ILE A 366 -3.77 11.45 1.22
CA ILE A 366 -3.67 11.74 -0.20
C ILE A 366 -4.99 11.31 -0.85
N LEU A 367 -5.58 12.18 -1.65
CA LEU A 367 -6.77 11.89 -2.44
C LEU A 367 -6.52 12.30 -3.90
N SER A 368 -7.00 11.48 -4.82
CA SER A 368 -7.08 11.75 -6.25
C SER A 368 -8.42 11.26 -6.78
N ALA A 369 -8.69 11.45 -8.08
CA ALA A 369 -9.87 10.87 -8.69
C ALA A 369 -9.84 9.33 -8.73
N ALA A 370 -8.66 8.71 -8.75
CA ALA A 370 -8.50 7.26 -8.83
C ALA A 370 -8.45 6.54 -7.47
N PHE A 371 -7.96 7.21 -6.42
CA PHE A 371 -7.83 6.60 -5.09
C PHE A 371 -7.77 7.63 -3.96
N ALA A 372 -7.97 7.17 -2.73
CA ALA A 372 -7.65 7.89 -1.51
C ALA A 372 -6.94 6.97 -0.51
N ILE A 373 -5.88 7.46 0.13
CA ILE A 373 -5.10 6.73 1.14
C ILE A 373 -4.74 7.63 2.33
N SER A 374 -4.68 7.10 3.55
CA SER A 374 -4.32 7.86 4.75
C SER A 374 -3.32 7.15 5.66
N SER A 375 -2.61 7.91 6.49
CA SER A 375 -1.71 7.41 7.53
C SER A 375 -2.44 6.54 8.57
N GLU A 376 -3.73 6.79 8.79
CA GLU A 376 -4.60 5.97 9.66
C GLU A 376 -5.07 4.65 9.01
N GLY A 377 -4.41 4.20 7.95
CA GLY A 377 -4.72 2.93 7.31
C GLY A 377 -6.07 2.92 6.60
N ARG A 378 -6.52 4.02 6.00
CA ARG A 378 -7.74 4.02 5.16
C ARG A 378 -7.36 3.99 3.70
N LEU A 379 -8.05 3.19 2.91
CA LEU A 379 -7.85 3.05 1.47
C LEU A 379 -9.20 3.05 0.74
N LYS A 380 -9.33 3.83 -0.33
CA LYS A 380 -10.47 3.76 -1.26
C LYS A 380 -9.93 3.76 -2.68
N LEU A 381 -10.43 2.88 -3.53
CA LEU A 381 -10.16 2.85 -4.97
C LEU A 381 -11.44 3.28 -5.70
N ALA A 382 -11.34 4.11 -6.73
CA ALA A 382 -12.49 4.63 -7.45
C ALA A 382 -12.69 3.90 -8.78
N LEU A 383 -13.87 3.31 -8.99
CA LEU A 383 -14.13 2.52 -10.20
C LEU A 383 -14.16 3.39 -11.45
N LYS A 384 -14.74 4.58 -11.34
CA LYS A 384 -14.88 5.56 -12.42
C LYS A 384 -13.56 5.87 -13.15
N ALA A 385 -12.45 6.00 -12.41
CA ALA A 385 -11.15 6.25 -13.01
C ALA A 385 -10.67 5.05 -13.85
N ALA A 386 -10.94 3.82 -13.39
CA ALA A 386 -10.65 2.62 -14.16
C ALA A 386 -11.53 2.53 -15.41
N GLU A 387 -12.84 2.75 -15.30
CA GLU A 387 -13.78 2.71 -16.44
C GLU A 387 -13.40 3.71 -17.54
N THR A 388 -12.83 4.86 -17.16
CA THR A 388 -12.34 5.88 -18.11
C THR A 388 -11.25 5.34 -19.03
N CYS A 389 -10.44 4.39 -18.56
CA CYS A 389 -9.39 3.72 -19.35
C CYS A 389 -9.82 2.38 -19.97
N ASP A 390 -11.05 1.93 -19.75
CA ASP A 390 -11.61 0.71 -20.36
C ASP A 390 -12.21 0.96 -21.75
N SER A 391 -12.24 2.23 -22.20
CA SER A 391 -12.93 2.66 -23.40
C SER A 391 -12.10 2.44 -24.67
N GLU A 392 -12.66 1.66 -25.61
CA GLU A 392 -12.43 1.68 -27.07
C GLU A 392 -11.33 0.78 -27.70
N GLY A 393 -11.39 -0.51 -27.38
CA GLY A 393 -10.86 -1.57 -28.25
C GLY A 393 -11.86 -2.16 -29.27
N GLU A 394 -13.12 -1.70 -29.28
CA GLU A 394 -14.17 -2.23 -30.19
C GLU A 394 -14.08 -1.67 -31.63
N GLY A 395 -13.05 -0.89 -31.94
CA GLY A 395 -12.75 -0.40 -33.28
C GLY A 395 -12.11 -1.46 -34.17
N ASN A 396 -12.95 -2.33 -34.74
CA ASN A 396 -12.84 -2.94 -36.08
C ASN A 396 -11.48 -2.78 -36.81
N HIS A 397 -10.45 -3.55 -36.43
CA HIS A 397 -9.21 -3.66 -37.19
C HIS A 397 -9.03 -5.10 -37.69
N ASP A 398 -9.54 -5.37 -38.90
CA ASP A 398 -9.29 -6.57 -39.71
C ASP A 398 -7.83 -6.68 -40.21
N ASN A 399 -6.86 -6.02 -39.56
CA ASN A 399 -5.45 -6.14 -39.91
C ASN A 399 -4.80 -7.28 -39.12
N GLU A 400 -4.72 -8.44 -39.76
CA GLU A 400 -4.18 -9.70 -39.24
C GLU A 400 -2.67 -9.70 -38.90
N ASP A 401 -1.96 -8.57 -38.94
CA ASP A 401 -0.49 -8.53 -38.83
C ASP A 401 0.03 -7.74 -37.60
N SER A 402 -0.51 -8.04 -36.41
CA SER A 402 0.05 -7.52 -35.14
C SER A 402 0.63 -8.65 -34.28
N THR A 403 1.81 -9.08 -34.66
CA THR A 403 2.63 -9.97 -33.85
C THR A 403 3.28 -9.21 -32.69
N LEU A 404 2.95 -9.62 -31.45
CA LEU A 404 3.85 -9.66 -30.28
C LEU A 404 4.00 -8.43 -29.35
N GLN A 405 2.90 -7.83 -28.85
CA GLN A 405 2.95 -7.13 -27.54
C GLN A 405 2.11 -7.85 -26.47
N PRO A 406 2.75 -8.60 -25.55
CA PRO A 406 2.04 -9.54 -24.66
C PRO A 406 1.12 -8.93 -23.59
N ASN A 407 1.18 -7.63 -23.30
CA ASN A 407 0.48 -7.03 -22.15
C ASN A 407 -0.23 -5.68 -22.45
N SER A 408 -0.42 -5.32 -23.72
CA SER A 408 -0.91 -3.97 -24.12
C SER A 408 -2.38 -3.67 -23.74
N GLY A 409 -3.16 -4.67 -23.31
CA GLY A 409 -4.59 -4.51 -23.00
C GLY A 409 -4.93 -4.38 -21.51
N ALA A 410 -3.95 -4.28 -20.62
CA ALA A 410 -4.24 -4.15 -19.19
C ALA A 410 -4.60 -2.69 -18.85
N ASN A 411 -5.79 -2.47 -18.28
CA ASN A 411 -6.20 -1.17 -17.79
C ASN A 411 -5.15 -0.57 -16.84
N VAL A 412 -4.58 0.58 -17.22
CA VAL A 412 -3.46 1.22 -16.52
C VAL A 412 -3.81 1.58 -15.08
N VAL A 413 -5.04 2.04 -14.82
CA VAL A 413 -5.51 2.39 -13.47
C VAL A 413 -5.62 1.15 -12.59
N ARG A 414 -6.13 0.04 -13.13
CA ARG A 414 -6.18 -1.24 -12.40
C ARG A 414 -4.79 -1.74 -12.05
N VAL A 415 -3.81 -1.59 -12.95
CA VAL A 415 -2.41 -1.94 -12.70
C VAL A 415 -1.81 -1.06 -11.60
N ALA A 416 -2.03 0.26 -11.64
CA ALA A 416 -1.54 1.17 -10.62
C ALA A 416 -2.18 0.91 -9.24
N ASN A 417 -3.49 0.65 -9.19
CA ASN A 417 -4.20 0.29 -7.97
C ASN A 417 -3.74 -1.07 -7.40
N GLU A 418 -3.44 -2.04 -8.27
CA GLU A 418 -2.85 -3.30 -7.86
C GLU A 418 -1.45 -3.09 -7.26
N ALA A 419 -0.61 -2.29 -7.90
CA ALA A 419 0.71 -1.95 -7.39
C ALA A 419 0.65 -1.21 -6.04
N LEU A 420 -0.31 -0.31 -5.88
CA LEU A 420 -0.60 0.38 -4.61
C LEU A 420 -0.93 -0.63 -3.50
N LEU A 421 -1.82 -1.59 -3.76
CA LEU A 421 -2.19 -2.60 -2.77
C LEU A 421 -1.02 -3.53 -2.42
N LYS A 422 -0.16 -3.88 -3.40
CA LYS A 422 1.09 -4.62 -3.14
C LYS A 422 2.03 -3.83 -2.25
N ALA A 423 2.18 -2.52 -2.48
CA ALA A 423 3.02 -1.67 -1.65
C ALA A 423 2.52 -1.63 -0.19
N VAL A 424 1.20 -1.54 0.02
CA VAL A 424 0.60 -1.62 1.37
C VAL A 424 0.92 -2.95 2.06
N LEU A 425 0.88 -4.06 1.32
CA LEU A 425 1.22 -5.39 1.84
C LEU A 425 2.72 -5.51 2.21
N LEU A 426 3.61 -4.92 1.41
CA LEU A 426 5.05 -4.84 1.72
C LEU A 426 5.31 -4.00 2.96
N GLU A 427 4.60 -2.88 3.08
CA GLU A 427 4.74 -1.98 4.22
C GLU A 427 4.28 -2.63 5.53
N ALA A 428 3.15 -3.35 5.50
CA ALA A 428 2.69 -4.16 6.63
C ALA A 428 3.75 -5.17 7.09
N ARG A 429 4.48 -5.77 6.13
CA ARG A 429 5.58 -6.69 6.43
C ARG A 429 6.79 -6.00 7.02
N ARG A 430 7.15 -4.83 6.49
CA ARG A 430 8.29 -4.03 6.95
C ARG A 430 8.10 -3.66 8.42
N GLN A 431 6.93 -3.14 8.80
CA GLN A 431 6.63 -2.76 10.18
C GLN A 431 6.76 -3.93 11.16
N LYS A 432 6.23 -5.10 10.80
CA LYS A 432 6.37 -6.28 11.67
C LYS A 432 7.84 -6.69 11.89
N ARG A 433 8.72 -6.48 10.91
CA ARG A 433 10.17 -6.76 11.08
C ARG A 433 10.88 -5.74 11.96
N GLU A 434 10.32 -4.55 12.11
CA GLU A 434 10.86 -3.49 12.97
C GLU A 434 10.37 -3.62 14.42
N ASP A 435 9.19 -4.21 14.62
CA ASP A 435 8.61 -4.49 15.94
C ASP A 435 9.14 -5.77 16.61
N ALA A 436 9.77 -6.68 15.85
CA ALA A 436 10.25 -8.00 16.29
C ALA A 436 11.76 -7.99 16.60
#